data_AF-M7C1E5-F1
#
_entry.id   AF-M7C1E5-F1
#
_cell.length_a   1.000
_cell.length_b   1.000
_cell.length_c   1.000
_cell.angle_alpha   90.00
_cell.angle_beta   90.00
_cell.angle_gamma   90.00
#
_symmetry.space_group_name_H-M   'P 1'
#
loop_
_entity.id
_entity.type
_entity.pdbx_description
1 polymer ?
#
loop_
_entity_poly.entity_id
_entity_poly.type
_entity_poly.pdbx_seq_one_letter_code
_entity_poly.pdbx_strand_id
1 'polypeptide(L)'
;EQWATLLAPYLPGVAQIAYRWLLNDEAQDYGQVKAVIFDTLDIRPETFQQWFHGKVYQSGTQPWVVVQELKDTCWQWLQPERRSMNNVAEQLTLEQFVHIFPPCGGAWVFRHWPTMLSAAATFIEDFLAEKAPIR
;
A
#
# COMPACT_ATOMS: atom_id res chain seq x y z
N GLU A 1 -10.38 -26.73 4.30
CA GLU A 1 -10.75 -25.59 3.44
C GLU A 1 -12.07 -24.92 3.89
N GLN A 2 -12.24 -24.60 5.18
CA GLN A 2 -13.48 -24.00 5.70
C GLN A 2 -13.31 -22.51 6.12
N TRP A 3 -12.14 -21.93 5.86
CA TRP A 3 -11.82 -20.55 6.26
C TRP A 3 -12.74 -19.53 5.60
N ALA A 4 -13.21 -19.79 4.37
CA ALA A 4 -14.09 -18.89 3.62
C ALA A 4 -15.44 -18.68 4.34
N THR A 5 -15.99 -19.75 4.94
CA THR A 5 -17.21 -19.71 5.76
C THR A 5 -17.02 -18.94 7.07
N LEU A 6 -15.81 -19.00 7.65
CA LEU A 6 -15.47 -18.27 8.87
C LEU A 6 -15.22 -16.78 8.62
N LEU A 7 -14.73 -16.41 7.45
CA LEU A 7 -14.39 -15.02 7.08
C LEU A 7 -15.63 -14.20 6.72
N ALA A 8 -16.58 -14.78 5.97
CA ALA A 8 -17.76 -14.11 5.43
C ALA A 8 -18.55 -13.21 6.41
N PRO A 9 -18.85 -13.62 7.66
CA PRO A 9 -19.63 -12.79 8.58
C PRO A 9 -18.87 -11.57 9.13
N TYR A 10 -17.54 -11.54 9.06
CA TYR A 10 -16.71 -10.44 9.59
C TYR A 10 -16.31 -9.41 8.53
N LEU A 11 -16.65 -9.66 7.26
CA LEU A 11 -16.35 -8.73 6.19
C LEU A 11 -17.29 -7.51 6.24
N PRO A 12 -16.77 -6.28 6.08
CA PRO A 12 -17.61 -5.09 5.94
C PRO A 12 -18.47 -5.20 4.66
N GLY A 13 -19.64 -4.57 4.64
CA GLY A 13 -20.68 -4.81 3.62
C GLY A 13 -20.21 -4.76 2.16
N VAL A 14 -19.28 -3.86 1.83
CA VAL A 14 -18.67 -3.77 0.48
C VAL A 14 -17.80 -4.98 0.15
N ALA A 15 -17.02 -5.46 1.13
CA ALA A 15 -16.21 -6.68 1.00
C ALA A 15 -17.05 -7.96 0.98
N GLN A 16 -18.22 -7.97 1.64
CA GLN A 16 -19.19 -9.08 1.50
C GLN A 16 -19.79 -9.13 0.10
N ILE A 17 -20.10 -7.97 -0.49
CA ILE A 17 -20.57 -7.89 -1.86
C ILE A 17 -19.49 -8.46 -2.80
N ALA A 18 -18.25 -7.97 -2.69
CA ALA A 18 -17.09 -8.47 -3.44
C ALA A 18 -16.92 -9.99 -3.35
N TYR A 19 -16.95 -10.54 -2.13
CA TYR A 19 -16.84 -11.97 -1.88
C TYR A 19 -17.98 -12.77 -2.55
N ARG A 20 -19.21 -12.25 -2.57
CA ARG A 20 -20.35 -12.91 -3.22
C ARG A 20 -20.25 -12.93 -4.75
N TRP A 21 -19.45 -12.05 -5.35
CA TRP A 21 -19.20 -12.04 -6.79
C TRP A 21 -18.11 -13.04 -7.22
N LEU A 22 -17.17 -13.43 -6.33
CA LEU A 22 -16.27 -14.56 -6.58
C LEU A 22 -17.05 -15.88 -6.46
N LEU A 23 -17.47 -16.45 -7.58
CA LEU A 23 -18.17 -17.73 -7.62
C LEU A 23 -17.19 -18.91 -7.42
N ASN A 24 -17.43 -19.67 -6.34
CA ASN A 24 -17.04 -21.05 -5.97
C ASN A 24 -15.62 -21.60 -6.25
N ASP A 25 -15.00 -21.40 -7.41
CA ASP A 25 -13.65 -21.92 -7.72
C ASP A 25 -12.56 -20.92 -7.27
N GLU A 26 -12.74 -19.63 -7.57
CA GLU A 26 -11.81 -18.57 -7.14
C GLU A 26 -11.94 -18.24 -5.64
N ALA A 27 -13.10 -18.54 -5.03
CA ALA A 27 -13.35 -18.34 -3.60
C ALA A 27 -12.62 -19.34 -2.69
N GLN A 28 -12.04 -20.40 -3.25
CA GLN A 28 -11.17 -21.34 -2.52
C GLN A 28 -9.74 -20.81 -2.36
N ASP A 29 -9.34 -19.83 -3.19
CA ASP A 29 -8.04 -19.18 -3.11
C ASP A 29 -8.12 -17.92 -2.22
N TYR A 30 -7.51 -18.00 -1.04
CA TYR A 30 -7.42 -16.89 -0.10
C TYR A 30 -6.73 -15.66 -0.72
N GLY A 31 -5.72 -15.87 -1.55
CA GLY A 31 -5.01 -14.81 -2.26
C GLY A 31 -5.90 -14.06 -3.24
N GLN A 32 -6.78 -14.75 -3.96
CA GLN A 32 -7.74 -14.11 -4.87
C GLN A 32 -8.86 -13.38 -4.13
N VAL A 33 -9.46 -14.01 -3.10
CA VAL A 33 -10.47 -13.36 -2.26
C VAL A 33 -9.91 -12.08 -1.63
N LYS A 34 -8.68 -12.15 -1.12
CA LYS A 34 -7.99 -10.98 -0.55
C LYS A 34 -7.73 -9.89 -1.59
N ALA A 35 -7.29 -10.26 -2.81
CA ALA A 35 -7.03 -9.30 -3.88
C ALA A 35 -8.31 -8.54 -4.29
N VAL A 36 -9.43 -9.24 -4.46
CA VAL A 36 -10.70 -8.61 -4.87
C VAL A 36 -11.31 -7.78 -3.74
N ILE A 37 -11.18 -8.21 -2.48
CA ILE A 37 -11.57 -7.38 -1.34
C ILE A 37 -10.75 -6.09 -1.30
N PHE A 38 -9.44 -6.17 -1.52
CA PHE A 38 -8.58 -4.99 -1.58
C PHE A 38 -8.94 -4.08 -2.75
N ASP A 39 -9.19 -4.63 -3.94
CA ASP A 39 -9.63 -3.87 -5.11
C ASP A 39 -10.97 -3.15 -4.86
N THR A 40 -11.97 -3.86 -4.31
CA THR A 40 -13.29 -3.29 -4.03
C THR A 40 -13.24 -2.21 -2.93
N LEU A 41 -12.27 -2.31 -2.02
CA LEU A 41 -12.04 -1.31 -0.97
C LEU A 41 -11.07 -0.20 -1.40
N ASP A 42 -10.58 -0.22 -2.65
CA ASP A 42 -9.53 0.68 -3.17
C ASP A 42 -8.27 0.71 -2.28
N ILE A 43 -7.98 -0.43 -1.63
CA ILE A 43 -6.80 -0.59 -0.77
C ILE A 43 -5.62 -0.99 -1.66
N ARG A 44 -4.77 -0.01 -1.92
CA ARG A 44 -3.54 -0.21 -2.70
C ARG A 44 -2.33 -0.48 -1.80
N PRO A 45 -1.21 -1.02 -2.32
CA PRO A 45 0.04 -1.19 -1.56
C PRO A 45 0.50 0.10 -0.85
N GLU A 46 0.23 1.25 -1.44
CA GLU A 46 0.59 2.56 -0.91
C GLU A 46 -0.23 2.95 0.34
N THR A 47 -1.44 2.39 0.52
CA THR A 47 -2.22 2.55 1.77
C THR A 47 -1.47 1.87 2.93
N PHE A 48 -0.86 0.71 2.69
CA PHE A 48 -0.03 0.04 3.70
C PHE A 48 1.26 0.82 3.99
N GLN A 49 1.85 1.46 2.99
CA GLN A 49 2.98 2.37 3.20
C GLN A 49 2.62 3.50 4.17
N GLN A 50 1.48 4.18 3.94
CA GLN A 50 1.01 5.24 4.83
C GLN A 50 0.78 4.73 6.25
N TRP A 51 0.15 3.56 6.39
CA TRP A 51 -0.08 2.97 7.70
C TRP A 51 1.24 2.64 8.40
N PHE A 52 2.23 2.11 7.68
CA PHE A 52 3.54 1.79 8.20
C PHE A 52 4.23 3.02 8.80
N HIS A 53 4.26 4.14 8.07
CA HIS A 53 4.85 5.39 8.57
C HIS A 53 3.98 6.12 9.61
N GLY A 54 2.66 5.96 9.52
CA GLY A 54 1.70 6.57 10.44
C GLY A 54 1.56 5.84 11.78
N LYS A 55 2.21 4.68 11.96
CA LYS A 55 2.18 3.95 13.23
C LYS A 55 2.90 4.76 14.31
N VAL A 56 2.13 5.20 15.30
CA VAL A 56 2.65 5.81 16.52
C VAL A 56 2.53 4.81 17.66
N TYR A 57 3.59 4.66 18.46
CA TYR A 57 3.55 3.83 19.65
C TYR A 57 2.57 4.44 20.67
N GLN A 58 1.51 3.70 20.99
CA GLN A 58 0.52 4.12 21.98
C GLN A 58 0.90 3.58 23.37
N SER A 59 1.01 4.49 24.34
CA SER A 59 1.28 4.17 25.75
C SER A 59 0.26 3.15 26.27
N GLY A 60 0.73 1.95 26.63
CA GLY A 60 -0.11 0.85 27.11
C GLY A 60 -0.24 -0.33 26.14
N THR A 61 0.21 -0.18 24.89
CA THR A 61 0.24 -1.30 23.91
C THR A 61 1.45 -2.18 24.16
N GLN A 62 1.29 -3.51 24.06
CA GLN A 62 2.42 -4.43 24.18
C GLN A 62 3.39 -4.22 23.00
N PRO A 63 4.71 -4.00 23.24
CA PRO A 63 5.68 -3.72 22.18
C PRO A 63 5.71 -4.78 21.07
N TRP A 64 5.53 -6.05 21.44
CA TRP A 64 5.50 -7.15 20.49
C TRP A 64 4.32 -7.08 19.51
N VAL A 65 3.16 -6.60 19.95
CA VAL A 65 2.00 -6.41 19.08
C VAL A 65 2.33 -5.33 18.04
N VAL A 66 2.93 -4.21 18.46
CA VAL A 66 3.35 -3.14 17.55
C VAL A 66 4.38 -3.65 16.54
N VAL A 67 5.35 -4.47 16.97
CA VAL A 67 6.34 -5.08 16.07
C VAL A 67 5.67 -6.01 15.06
N GLN A 68 4.72 -6.86 15.47
CA GLN A 68 4.02 -7.73 14.52
C GLN A 68 3.19 -6.92 13.53
N GLU A 69 2.43 -5.93 13.99
CA GLU A 69 1.66 -5.06 13.10
C GLU A 69 2.54 -4.31 12.10
N LEU A 70 3.70 -3.80 12.53
CA LEU A 70 4.68 -3.17 11.64
C LEU A 70 5.21 -4.15 10.60
N LYS A 71 5.53 -5.38 11.00
CA LYS A 71 5.98 -6.42 10.08
C LYS A 71 4.91 -6.76 9.06
N ASP A 72 3.67 -7.00 9.51
CA ASP A 72 2.56 -7.35 8.64
C ASP A 72 2.26 -6.23 7.64
N THR A 73 2.26 -4.98 8.11
CA THR A 73 2.02 -3.81 7.26
C THR A 73 3.14 -3.64 6.24
N CYS A 74 4.40 -3.77 6.66
CA CYS A 74 5.57 -3.73 5.77
C CYS A 74 5.50 -4.83 4.70
N TRP A 75 5.05 -6.01 5.10
CA TRP A 75 4.90 -7.15 4.20
C TRP A 75 3.78 -6.96 3.17
N GLN A 76 2.63 -6.40 3.57
CA GLN A 76 1.55 -6.04 2.65
C GLN A 76 1.94 -4.94 1.66
N TRP A 77 2.78 -4.00 2.10
CA TRP A 77 3.30 -2.93 1.27
C TRP A 77 4.34 -3.41 0.25
N LEU A 78 5.40 -4.09 0.71
CA LEU A 78 6.52 -4.50 -0.14
C LEU A 78 6.24 -5.76 -0.96
N GLN A 79 5.36 -6.64 -0.47
CA GLN A 79 5.01 -7.92 -1.10
C GLN A 79 6.24 -8.72 -1.58
N PRO A 80 7.22 -8.98 -0.70
CA PRO A 80 8.53 -9.49 -1.09
C PRO A 80 8.48 -10.87 -1.76
N GLU A 81 7.44 -11.68 -1.58
CA GLU A 81 7.32 -12.98 -2.26
C GLU A 81 6.90 -12.86 -3.73
N ARG A 82 6.28 -11.74 -4.09
CA ARG A 82 5.81 -11.46 -5.45
C ARG A 82 6.76 -10.55 -6.23
N ARG A 83 7.82 -10.06 -5.59
CA ARG A 83 8.76 -9.09 -6.15
C ARG A 83 10.21 -9.59 -6.07
N SER A 84 11.03 -9.21 -7.05
CA SER A 84 12.47 -9.43 -6.98
C SER A 84 13.09 -8.54 -5.89
N MET A 85 14.26 -8.92 -5.36
CA MET A 85 15.02 -8.10 -4.43
C MET A 85 15.28 -6.69 -5.00
N ASN A 86 15.57 -6.59 -6.31
CA ASN A 86 15.79 -5.31 -6.97
C ASN A 86 14.52 -4.44 -6.94
N ASN A 87 13.35 -5.02 -7.22
CA ASN A 87 12.09 -4.27 -7.18
C ASN A 87 11.73 -3.81 -5.77
N VAL A 88 12.07 -4.58 -4.73
CA VAL A 88 11.91 -4.15 -3.33
C VAL A 88 12.84 -2.98 -3.03
N ALA A 89 14.11 -3.05 -3.44
CA ALA A 89 15.06 -1.96 -3.27
C ALA A 89 14.66 -0.68 -4.03
N GLU A 90 14.15 -0.82 -5.25
CA GLU A 90 13.60 0.29 -6.04
C GLU A 90 12.39 0.93 -5.34
N GLN A 91 11.48 0.14 -4.76
CA GLN A 91 10.35 0.65 -4.00
C GLN A 91 10.78 1.47 -2.77
N LEU A 92 11.78 0.98 -2.02
CA LEU A 92 12.35 1.71 -0.89
C LEU A 92 13.07 2.98 -1.34
N THR A 93 13.79 2.92 -2.47
CA THR A 93 14.48 4.08 -3.05
C THR A 93 13.50 5.15 -3.49
N LEU A 94 12.39 4.74 -4.11
CA LEU A 94 11.32 5.62 -4.51
C LEU A 94 10.68 6.32 -3.31
N GLU A 95 10.39 5.60 -2.23
CA GLU A 95 9.90 6.23 -1.00
C GLU A 95 10.89 7.26 -0.46
N GLN A 96 12.15 6.86 -0.32
CA GLN A 96 13.18 7.75 0.22
C GLN A 96 13.31 8.99 -0.67
N PHE A 97 13.24 8.83 -1.98
CA PHE A 97 13.24 9.92 -2.94
C PHE A 97 12.10 10.90 -2.66
N VAL A 98 10.86 10.42 -2.50
CA VAL A 98 9.70 11.27 -2.16
C VAL A 98 9.89 11.99 -0.82
N HIS A 99 10.40 11.30 0.20
CA HIS A 99 10.60 11.85 1.54
C HIS A 99 11.70 12.91 1.64
N ILE A 100 12.66 12.94 0.71
CA ILE A 100 13.71 13.97 0.67
C ILE A 100 13.13 15.35 0.28
N PHE A 101 12.00 15.39 -0.41
CA PHE A 101 11.40 16.67 -0.82
C PHE A 101 10.60 17.32 0.31
N PRO A 102 10.64 18.66 0.43
CA PRO A 102 9.81 19.39 1.38
C PRO A 102 8.31 19.10 1.14
N PRO A 103 7.44 19.33 2.14
CA PRO A 103 6.04 18.88 2.13
C PRO A 103 5.25 19.26 0.87
N CYS A 104 5.60 20.39 0.25
CA CYS A 104 4.98 20.88 -0.98
C CYS A 104 5.27 20.00 -2.21
N GLY A 105 6.49 19.46 -2.33
CA GLY A 105 6.89 18.57 -3.42
C GLY A 105 6.51 17.11 -3.13
N GLY A 106 6.68 16.67 -1.88
CA GLY A 106 6.28 15.33 -1.44
C GLY A 106 4.79 15.07 -1.66
N ALA A 107 3.91 16.02 -1.28
CA ALA A 107 2.46 15.87 -1.48
C ALA A 107 2.04 15.81 -2.96
N TRP A 108 2.77 16.48 -3.86
CA TRP A 108 2.46 16.48 -5.28
C TRP A 108 2.88 15.15 -5.93
N VAL A 109 4.06 14.61 -5.61
CA VAL A 109 4.47 13.27 -6.08
C VAL A 109 3.57 12.18 -5.51
N PHE A 110 3.20 12.33 -4.23
CA PHE A 110 2.27 11.43 -3.56
C PHE A 110 0.89 11.43 -4.23
N ARG A 111 0.45 12.57 -4.79
CA ARG A 111 -0.80 12.67 -5.55
C ARG A 111 -0.74 11.93 -6.89
N HIS A 112 0.44 11.85 -7.50
CA HIS A 112 0.64 11.21 -8.81
C HIS A 112 1.02 9.72 -8.73
N TRP A 113 1.23 9.20 -7.52
CA TRP A 113 1.43 7.77 -7.25
C TRP A 113 2.37 7.05 -8.23
N PRO A 114 3.62 7.53 -8.39
CA PRO A 114 4.56 6.90 -9.31
C PRO A 114 4.81 5.46 -8.89
N THR A 115 4.71 4.53 -9.83
CA THR A 115 5.03 3.11 -9.62
C THR A 115 6.52 2.83 -9.88
N MET A 116 7.25 3.80 -10.44
CA MET A 116 8.66 3.70 -10.83
C MET A 116 9.43 4.97 -10.48
N LEU A 117 10.72 4.81 -10.14
CA LEU A 117 11.62 5.92 -9.82
C LEU A 117 11.75 6.92 -10.98
N SER A 118 11.78 6.44 -12.22
CA SER A 118 11.84 7.29 -13.43
C SER A 118 10.60 8.18 -13.58
N ALA A 119 9.41 7.62 -13.32
CA ALA A 119 8.16 8.38 -13.34
C ALA A 119 8.15 9.44 -12.22
N ALA A 120 8.60 9.08 -11.02
CA ALA A 120 8.70 10.00 -9.90
C ALA A 120 9.66 11.17 -10.17
N ALA A 121 10.82 10.91 -10.77
CA ALA A 121 11.77 11.94 -11.16
C ALA A 121 11.16 12.90 -12.19
N THR A 122 10.51 12.36 -13.24
CA THR A 122 9.83 13.16 -14.27
C THR A 122 8.76 14.06 -13.65
N PHE A 123 7.94 13.50 -12.77
CA PHE A 123 6.95 14.25 -12.02
C PHE A 123 7.62 15.42 -11.27
N ILE A 124 8.66 15.17 -10.48
CA ILE A 124 9.31 16.26 -9.72
C ILE A 124 9.90 17.32 -10.65
N GLU A 125 10.48 16.93 -11.77
CA GLU A 125 10.97 17.85 -12.78
C GLU A 125 9.85 18.75 -13.33
N ASP A 126 8.68 18.19 -13.63
CA ASP A 126 7.50 18.95 -14.06
C ASP A 126 7.03 19.93 -12.97
N PHE A 127 6.97 19.49 -11.70
CA PHE A 127 6.61 20.35 -10.57
C PHE A 127 7.60 21.51 -10.38
N LEU A 128 8.90 21.24 -10.50
CA LEU A 128 9.93 22.26 -10.41
C LEU A 128 9.89 23.23 -11.60
N ALA A 129 9.57 22.74 -12.80
CA ALA A 129 9.39 23.56 -14.00
C ALA A 129 8.17 24.48 -13.89
N GLU A 130 7.05 24.01 -13.32
CA GLU A 130 5.86 24.83 -13.06
C GLU A 130 6.09 25.90 -11.97
N LYS A 131 6.97 25.62 -10.99
CA LYS A 131 7.33 26.55 -9.91
C LYS A 131 8.50 27.46 -10.25
N ALA A 132 9.17 27.27 -11.39
CA ALA A 132 10.23 28.16 -11.84
C ALA A 132 9.62 29.53 -12.23
N PRO A 133 10.11 30.66 -11.67
CA PRO A 133 9.64 31.97 -12.11
C PRO A 133 9.97 32.14 -13.59
N ILE A 134 8.99 32.60 -14.36
CA ILE A 134 9.18 33.04 -15.75
C ILE A 134 10.31 34.08 -15.71
N ARG A 135 11.45 33.73 -16.31
CA ARG A 135 12.64 34.58 -16.37
C ARG A 135 12.41 35.78 -17.28
#